data_AF-A0ABD6S3N9-F1
#
_entry.id   AF-A0ABD6S3N9-F1
#
_cell.length_a   1.000
_cell.length_b   1.000
_cell.length_c   1.000
_cell.angle_alpha   90.00
_cell.angle_beta   90.00
_cell.angle_gamma   90.00
#
_symmetry.space_group_name_H-M   'P 1'
#
loop_
_entity.id
_entity.type
_entity.pdbx_description
1 polymer ?
#
loop_
_entity_poly.entity_id
_entity_poly.type
_entity_poly.pdbx_seq_one_letter_code
_entity_poly.pdbx_strand_id
1 'polypeptide(L)'
;MPIDLNSFANGAVAERFDEEFERVLENMSDLNTDPKKPRTITLTLTITGDKKREVWDCQVQAKSKLAPTIEVGSKILMERDENGQIVGQELASGVKGQYYIDFEGDVANDVGEKVVHLQQ
;
A
#
# COMPACT_ATOMS: atom_id res chain seq x y z
N MET A 1 -40.66 4.07 -15.13
CA MET A 1 -39.44 3.91 -15.95
C MET A 1 -38.35 3.33 -15.07
N PRO A 2 -37.61 2.30 -15.52
CA PRO A 2 -36.41 1.87 -14.84
C PRO A 2 -35.35 2.97 -14.91
N ILE A 3 -34.50 3.06 -13.89
CA ILE A 3 -33.35 3.98 -13.88
C ILE A 3 -32.23 3.32 -14.71
N ASP A 4 -31.67 4.06 -15.66
CA ASP A 4 -30.48 3.66 -16.41
C ASP A 4 -29.25 4.37 -15.86
N LEU A 5 -28.30 3.60 -15.32
CA LEU A 5 -27.06 4.11 -14.72
C LEU A 5 -26.16 4.85 -15.71
N ASN A 6 -26.24 4.53 -17.01
CA ASN A 6 -25.46 5.21 -18.04
C ASN A 6 -25.97 6.63 -18.31
N SER A 7 -27.25 6.88 -18.04
CA SER A 7 -27.88 8.20 -18.25
C SER A 7 -28.08 8.97 -16.94
N PHE A 8 -28.02 8.28 -15.80
CA PHE A 8 -28.28 8.86 -14.49
C PHE A 8 -27.19 9.85 -14.09
N ALA A 9 -27.59 10.95 -13.46
CA ALA A 9 -26.71 12.07 -13.12
C ALA A 9 -25.87 12.55 -14.32
N ASN A 10 -26.48 12.64 -15.50
CA ASN A 10 -25.82 12.98 -16.77
C ASN A 10 -24.64 12.05 -17.14
N GLY A 11 -24.71 10.77 -16.78
CA GLY A 11 -23.67 9.79 -17.07
C GLY A 11 -22.50 9.78 -16.07
N ALA A 12 -22.50 10.69 -15.10
CA ALA A 12 -21.43 10.78 -14.10
C ALA A 12 -21.25 9.50 -13.27
N VAL A 13 -22.31 8.68 -13.09
CA VAL A 13 -22.19 7.40 -12.37
C VAL A 13 -21.33 6.41 -13.15
N ALA A 14 -21.57 6.29 -14.45
CA ALA A 14 -20.82 5.38 -15.31
C ALA A 14 -19.36 5.83 -15.40
N GLU A 15 -19.12 7.13 -15.66
CA GLU A 15 -17.77 7.70 -15.73
C GLU A 15 -16.96 7.43 -14.45
N ARG A 16 -17.56 7.67 -13.26
CA ARG A 16 -16.87 7.42 -11.98
C ARG A 16 -16.61 5.95 -11.70
N PHE A 17 -17.47 5.05 -12.21
CA PHE A 17 -17.22 3.63 -12.11
C PHE A 17 -16.07 3.20 -13.01
N ASP A 18 -16.06 3.68 -14.26
CA ASP A 18 -15.03 3.35 -15.25
C ASP A 18 -13.65 3.80 -14.78
N GLU A 19 -13.53 5.02 -14.23
CA GLU A 19 -12.28 5.52 -13.61
C GLU A 19 -11.75 4.57 -12.52
N GLU A 20 -12.62 4.12 -11.60
CA GLU A 20 -12.20 3.21 -10.52
C GLU A 20 -11.96 1.78 -11.03
N PHE A 21 -12.63 1.39 -12.11
CA PHE A 21 -12.43 0.09 -12.75
C PHE A 21 -11.07 0.01 -13.44
N GLU A 22 -10.63 1.07 -14.13
CA GLU A 22 -9.28 1.17 -14.69
C GLU A 22 -8.20 0.98 -13.61
N ARG A 23 -8.35 1.64 -12.45
CA ARG A 23 -7.41 1.49 -11.32
C ARG A 23 -7.36 0.07 -10.77
N VAL A 24 -8.50 -0.64 -10.76
CA VAL A 24 -8.54 -2.05 -10.39
C VAL A 24 -7.80 -2.90 -11.42
N LEU A 25 -7.99 -2.65 -12.72
CA LEU A 25 -7.29 -3.37 -13.79
C LEU A 25 -5.78 -3.17 -13.74
N GLU A 26 -5.31 -1.94 -13.50
CA GLU A 26 -3.89 -1.64 -13.29
C GLU A 26 -3.34 -2.43 -12.09
N ASN A 27 -4.05 -2.41 -10.96
CA ASN A 27 -3.66 -3.16 -9.77
C ASN A 27 -3.75 -4.68 -9.94
N MET A 28 -4.58 -5.20 -10.84
CA MET A 28 -4.61 -6.63 -11.18
C MET A 28 -3.44 -7.03 -12.08
N SER A 29 -2.93 -6.09 -12.88
CA SER A 29 -1.82 -6.31 -13.80
C SER A 29 -0.46 -6.21 -13.10
N ASP A 30 -0.40 -5.62 -11.91
CA ASP A 30 0.82 -5.52 -11.09
C ASP A 30 1.20 -6.86 -10.45
N LEU A 31 2.33 -7.43 -10.90
CA LEU A 31 2.92 -8.67 -10.38
C LEU A 31 3.36 -8.59 -8.92
N ASN A 32 3.52 -7.38 -8.38
CA ASN A 32 3.86 -7.16 -6.99
C ASN A 32 2.62 -7.19 -6.07
N THR A 33 1.43 -7.52 -6.58
CA THR A 33 0.21 -7.65 -5.78
C THR A 33 -0.27 -9.09 -5.80
N ASP A 34 -0.92 -9.53 -4.71
CA ASP A 34 -1.45 -10.90 -4.66
C ASP A 34 -2.68 -11.03 -5.60
N PRO A 35 -2.66 -11.95 -6.58
CA PRO A 35 -3.77 -12.13 -7.52
C PRO A 35 -5.02 -12.72 -6.84
N LYS A 36 -4.89 -13.35 -5.67
CA LYS A 36 -6.02 -13.93 -4.94
C LYS A 36 -6.68 -12.93 -3.99
N LYS A 37 -6.02 -11.81 -3.65
CA LYS A 37 -6.62 -10.79 -2.77
C LYS A 37 -7.76 -10.06 -3.49
N PRO A 38 -8.93 -9.90 -2.85
CA PRO A 38 -10.07 -9.25 -3.46
C PRO A 38 -9.82 -7.75 -3.65
N ARG A 39 -10.26 -7.22 -4.79
CA ARG A 39 -10.40 -5.79 -5.06
C ARG A 39 -11.90 -5.45 -5.08
N THR A 40 -12.29 -4.32 -4.52
CA THR A 40 -13.71 -3.94 -4.43
C THR A 40 -13.90 -2.52 -4.90
N ILE A 41 -14.95 -2.27 -5.68
CA ILE A 41 -15.40 -0.92 -6.05
C ILE A 41 -16.75 -0.67 -5.37
N THR A 42 -16.87 0.47 -4.70
CA THR A 42 -18.08 0.90 -3.99
C THR A 42 -18.57 2.19 -4.60
N LEU A 43 -19.78 2.17 -5.15
CA LEU A 43 -20.53 3.35 -5.56
C LEU A 43 -21.47 3.77 -4.42
N THR A 44 -21.37 5.03 -4.00
CA THR A 44 -22.20 5.64 -2.97
C THR A 44 -22.99 6.79 -3.58
N LEU A 45 -24.31 6.69 -3.53
CA LEU A 45 -25.22 7.77 -3.91
C LEU A 45 -25.80 8.38 -2.64
N THR A 46 -25.58 9.67 -2.43
CA THR A 46 -26.17 10.43 -1.33
C THR A 46 -27.26 11.33 -1.89
N ILE A 47 -28.50 11.10 -1.46
CA ILE A 47 -29.66 11.85 -1.93
C ILE A 47 -30.21 12.65 -0.75
N THR A 48 -30.28 13.97 -0.91
CA THR A 48 -30.77 14.90 0.11
C THR A 48 -31.85 15.79 -0.49
N GLY A 49 -32.88 16.10 0.28
CA GLY A 49 -33.98 16.96 -0.18
C GLY A 49 -34.46 17.86 0.93
N ASP A 50 -35.29 18.83 0.56
CA ASP A 50 -35.86 19.79 1.49
C ASP A 50 -37.20 19.30 2.08
N LYS A 51 -37.81 20.12 2.95
CA LYS A 51 -39.12 19.82 3.55
C LYS A 51 -40.27 19.81 2.53
N LYS A 52 -40.12 20.50 1.39
CA LYS A 52 -41.12 20.54 0.34
C LYS A 52 -41.14 19.24 -0.47
N ARG A 53 -40.01 18.51 -0.49
CA ARG A 53 -39.84 17.18 -1.12
C ARG A 53 -40.06 17.18 -2.64
N GLU A 54 -39.97 18.35 -3.27
CA GLU A 54 -40.17 18.54 -4.70
C GLU A 54 -38.86 18.42 -5.48
N VAL A 55 -37.75 18.85 -4.88
CA VAL A 55 -36.41 18.81 -5.49
C VAL A 55 -35.46 18.09 -4.54
N TRP A 56 -34.64 17.21 -5.12
CA TRP A 56 -33.67 16.40 -4.40
C TRP A 56 -32.30 16.54 -5.08
N ASP A 57 -31.29 16.82 -4.28
CA ASP A 57 -29.90 16.78 -4.68
C ASP A 57 -29.41 15.34 -4.65
N CYS A 58 -28.60 14.95 -5.64
CA CYS A 58 -27.94 13.66 -5.69
C CYS A 58 -26.44 13.87 -5.87
N GLN A 59 -25.66 13.29 -4.97
CA GLN A 59 -24.20 13.23 -5.05
C GLN A 59 -23.76 11.80 -5.28
N VAL A 60 -22.80 11.62 -6.18
CA VAL A 60 -22.25 10.32 -6.56
C VAL A 60 -20.77 10.27 -6.16
N GLN A 61 -20.38 9.21 -5.48
CA GLN A 61 -18.99 8.94 -5.12
C GLN A 61 -18.63 7.49 -5.46
N ALA A 62 -17.52 7.28 -6.17
CA ALA A 62 -16.92 5.96 -6.36
C ALA A 62 -15.64 5.85 -5.52
N LYS A 63 -15.40 4.67 -4.95
CA LYS A 63 -14.17 4.35 -4.20
C LYS A 63 -13.76 2.90 -4.46
N SER A 64 -12.51 2.68 -4.83
CA SER A 64 -11.92 1.33 -4.88
C SER A 64 -11.08 1.00 -3.65
N LYS A 65 -11.06 -0.28 -3.29
CA LYS A 65 -10.10 -0.89 -2.38
C LYS A 65 -9.27 -1.87 -3.19
N LEU A 66 -8.00 -1.52 -3.38
CA LEU A 66 -7.05 -2.28 -4.18
C LEU A 66 -6.34 -3.35 -3.34
N ALA A 67 -5.78 -4.36 -3.99
CA ALA A 67 -4.91 -5.29 -3.31
C ALA A 67 -3.62 -4.57 -2.91
N PRO A 68 -3.14 -4.73 -1.67
CA PRO A 68 -1.88 -4.15 -1.26
C PRO A 68 -0.73 -4.84 -2.00
N THR A 69 0.33 -4.07 -2.26
CA THR A 69 1.62 -4.60 -2.68
C THR A 69 2.11 -5.65 -1.67
N ILE A 70 2.78 -6.69 -2.16
CA ILE A 70 3.41 -7.72 -1.35
C ILE A 70 4.36 -7.04 -0.36
N GLU A 71 4.20 -7.37 0.91
CA GLU A 71 4.99 -6.78 1.98
C GLU A 71 6.46 -7.23 1.85
N VAL A 72 7.36 -6.26 1.72
CA VAL A 72 8.81 -6.49 1.84
C VAL A 72 9.17 -6.25 3.30
N GLY A 73 9.37 -7.33 4.04
CA GLY A 73 9.77 -7.27 5.45
C GLY A 73 11.27 -7.07 5.60
N SER A 74 11.67 -6.09 6.39
CA SER A 74 13.05 -5.93 6.87
C SER A 74 13.07 -5.94 8.41
N LYS A 75 14.16 -6.44 9.00
CA LYS A 75 14.38 -6.40 10.45
C LYS A 75 15.22 -5.17 10.76
N ILE A 76 14.74 -4.31 11.66
CA ILE A 76 15.48 -3.12 12.09
C ILE A 76 16.07 -3.38 13.48
N LEU A 77 17.38 -3.24 13.61
CA LEU A 77 18.10 -3.17 14.87
C LEU A 77 17.99 -1.76 15.43
N MET A 78 17.47 -1.62 16.64
CA MET A 78 17.45 -0.35 17.37
C MET A 78 18.53 -0.33 18.44
N GLU A 79 19.38 0.69 18.43
CA GLU A 79 20.42 0.94 19.42
C GLU A 79 20.33 2.37 19.95
N ARG A 80 21.08 2.64 21.02
CA ARG A 80 21.17 3.98 21.61
C ARG A 80 22.62 4.43 21.44
N ASP A 81 22.81 5.57 20.81
CA ASP A 81 24.13 6.16 20.62
C ASP A 81 24.72 6.66 21.96
N GLU A 82 25.98 7.07 21.93
CA GLU A 82 26.68 7.60 23.11
C GLU A 82 26.04 8.88 23.68
N ASN A 83 25.21 9.57 22.90
CA ASN A 83 24.47 10.78 23.29
C ASN A 83 23.06 10.48 23.81
N GLY A 84 22.67 9.21 23.90
CA GLY A 84 21.35 8.79 24.36
C GLY A 84 20.25 8.86 23.31
N GLN A 85 20.57 9.17 22.05
CA GLN A 85 19.63 9.19 20.92
C GLN A 85 19.39 7.78 20.40
N ILE A 86 18.15 7.49 20.03
CA ILE A 86 17.78 6.21 19.43
C ILE A 86 18.20 6.23 17.97
N VAL A 87 19.08 5.30 17.59
CA VAL A 87 19.51 5.06 16.22
C VAL A 87 19.00 3.70 15.75
N GLY A 88 18.50 3.63 14.52
CA GLY A 88 17.98 2.40 13.92
C GLY A 88 18.77 2.05 12.67
N GLN A 89 19.19 0.80 12.54
CA GLN A 89 19.90 0.26 11.38
C GLN A 89 19.25 -1.04 10.93
N GLU A 90 19.26 -1.31 9.62
CA GLU A 90 18.77 -2.59 9.09
C GLU A 90 19.66 -3.74 9.55
N LEU A 91 19.06 -4.81 10.07
CA LEU A 91 19.75 -6.00 10.57
C LEU A 91 20.01 -6.95 9.41
N ALA A 92 21.27 -7.09 9.03
CA ALA A 92 21.70 -7.89 7.88
C ALA A 92 21.92 -9.37 8.24
N SER A 93 22.44 -9.67 9.43
CA SER A 93 22.75 -11.05 9.84
C SER A 93 21.54 -11.87 10.32
N GLY A 94 20.39 -11.22 10.51
CA GLY A 94 19.16 -11.83 11.05
C GLY A 94 19.12 -12.02 12.57
N VAL A 95 20.27 -11.97 13.26
CA VAL A 95 20.39 -12.06 14.74
C VAL A 95 21.35 -10.98 15.25
N LYS A 96 20.90 -10.19 16.24
CA LYS A 96 21.73 -9.15 16.87
C LYS A 96 23.05 -9.74 17.42
N GLY A 97 24.17 -9.11 17.10
CA GLY A 97 25.51 -9.48 17.53
C GLY A 97 26.11 -10.68 16.82
N GLN A 98 25.45 -11.24 15.80
CA GLN A 98 25.98 -12.37 15.02
C GLN A 98 26.69 -11.89 13.76
N TYR A 99 27.95 -12.28 13.60
CA TYR A 99 28.68 -12.14 12.33
C TYR A 99 28.13 -13.10 11.28
N TYR A 100 28.10 -12.67 10.03
CA TYR A 100 27.70 -13.49 8.89
C TYR A 100 28.70 -13.34 7.75
N ILE A 101 28.69 -14.31 6.82
CA ILE A 101 29.45 -14.21 5.58
C ILE A 101 28.54 -13.51 4.58
N ASP A 102 28.99 -12.37 4.05
CA ASP A 102 28.25 -11.61 3.06
C ASP A 102 28.28 -12.30 1.68
N PHE A 103 27.56 -11.74 0.71
CA PHE A 103 27.47 -12.32 -0.65
C PHE A 103 28.81 -12.28 -1.41
N GLU A 104 29.79 -11.50 -0.94
CA GLU A 104 31.13 -11.38 -1.52
C GLU A 104 32.12 -12.36 -0.85
N GLY A 105 31.69 -13.07 0.21
CA GLY A 105 32.51 -14.03 0.95
C GLY A 105 33.27 -13.43 2.12
N ASP A 106 33.04 -12.15 2.44
CA ASP A 106 33.68 -11.45 3.55
C ASP A 106 32.89 -11.63 4.86
N VAL A 107 33.59 -11.57 6.00
CA VAL A 107 32.94 -11.58 7.32
C VAL A 107 32.42 -10.18 7.63
N ALA A 108 31.12 -10.05 7.80
CA ALA A 108 30.44 -8.81 8.19
C ALA A 108 29.77 -8.94 9.56
N ASN A 109 29.66 -7.83 10.30
CA ASN A 109 28.92 -7.77 11.56
C ASN A 109 27.40 -7.81 11.33
N ASP A 110 26.63 -7.75 12.40
CA ASP A 110 25.17 -7.89 12.37
C ASP A 110 24.43 -6.78 11.59
N VAL A 111 25.11 -5.67 11.32
CA VAL A 111 24.61 -4.52 10.55
C VAL A 111 25.25 -4.39 9.16
N GLY A 112 26.08 -5.36 8.74
CA GLY A 112 26.65 -5.43 7.39
C GLY A 112 28.00 -4.70 7.20
N GLU A 113 28.66 -4.26 8.27
CA GLU A 113 29.99 -3.68 8.19
C GLU A 113 31.06 -4.78 8.14
N LYS A 114 31.98 -4.66 7.16
CA LYS A 114 33.05 -5.63 6.95
C LYS A 114 34.06 -5.61 8.10
N VAL A 115 34.36 -6.78 8.65
CA VAL A 115 35.38 -6.96 9.67
C VAL A 115 36.72 -7.23 8.99
N VAL A 116 37.53 -6.19 8.80
CA VAL A 116 38.89 -6.35 8.26
C VAL A 116 39.76 -6.98 9.34
N HIS A 117 40.21 -8.22 9.13
CA HIS A 117 41.16 -8.87 10.03
C HIS A 117 42.50 -8.15 9.94
N LEU A 118 42.82 -7.32 10.94
CA LEU A 118 44.19 -6.86 11.17
C LEU A 118 44.99 -8.08 11.65
N GLN A 119 45.61 -8.81 10.71
CA GLN A 119 46.63 -9.80 11.03
C GLN A 119 47.77 -9.07 11.76
N GLN A 120 47.98 -9.42 13.04
CA GLN A 120 49.25 -9.17 13.74
C GLN A 120 50.26 -10.25 13.38
#